data_AF-A0A087T0D6-F1
#
_entry.id   AF-A0A087T0D6-F1
#
_cell.length_a   1.000
_cell.length_b   1.000
_cell.length_c   1.000
_cell.angle_alpha   90.00
_cell.angle_beta   90.00
_cell.angle_gamma   90.00
#
_symmetry.space_group_name_H-M   'P 1'
#
loop_
_entity.id
_entity.type
_entity.pdbx_description
1 polymer ?
#
loop_
_entity_poly.entity_id
_entity_poly.type
_entity_poly.pdbx_seq_one_letter_code
_entity_poly.pdbx_strand_id
1 'polypeptide(L)'
;MAYGCKNFFKDPWNTFDFITVVGSVIDALVVETGVSFFNFGFLRLFRAARLIKLLRQGDTIRILLWTFIQSFKALPYVCLLIAMLFFIYAIIGMQVFGNIQLDPDSEINRHNNFQTFVQSLILLFRCATGEAWQAIMLDCVKGRPCDLKSNKQGDECGSNLAYTYFVSFIFFCSFLVSLLLIYS
;
A
#
# COMPACT_ATOMS: atom_id res chain seq x y z
N MET A 1 16.70 37.47 -12.92
CA MET A 1 16.31 37.05 -11.56
C MET A 1 14.93 37.60 -11.27
N ALA A 2 13.85 36.89 -11.60
CA ALA A 2 12.50 37.47 -11.69
C ALA A 2 11.39 36.66 -11.00
N TYR A 3 11.72 35.85 -9.98
CA TYR A 3 10.76 35.38 -8.99
C TYR A 3 11.45 35.39 -7.63
N GLY A 4 10.97 36.18 -6.68
CA GLY A 4 11.54 36.24 -5.33
C GLY A 4 11.50 34.86 -4.66
N CYS A 5 12.52 34.52 -3.85
CA CYS A 5 12.66 33.20 -3.19
C CYS A 5 11.38 32.74 -2.49
N LYS A 6 10.61 33.66 -1.87
CA LYS A 6 9.33 33.33 -1.21
C LYS A 6 8.20 32.91 -2.16
N ASN A 7 8.21 33.36 -3.42
CA ASN A 7 7.22 32.95 -4.42
C ASN A 7 7.68 31.72 -5.23
N PHE A 8 8.98 31.45 -5.30
CA PHE A 8 9.53 30.27 -5.97
C PHE A 8 9.13 28.97 -5.25
N PHE A 9 9.21 28.92 -3.92
CA PHE A 9 8.84 27.74 -3.12
C PHE A 9 7.32 27.54 -2.93
N LYS A 10 6.48 28.50 -3.36
CA LYS A 10 5.02 28.35 -3.32
C LYS A 10 4.48 27.45 -4.42
N ASP A 11 5.20 27.33 -5.53
CA ASP A 11 4.81 26.44 -6.64
C ASP A 11 5.47 25.07 -6.40
N PRO A 12 4.69 24.00 -6.12
CA PRO A 12 5.23 22.67 -5.84
C PRO A 12 6.15 22.16 -6.95
N TRP A 13 5.91 22.60 -8.18
CA TRP A 13 6.70 22.24 -9.34
C TRP A 13 8.09 22.86 -9.36
N ASN A 14 8.21 24.12 -8.93
CA ASN A 14 9.52 24.79 -8.83
C ASN A 14 10.35 24.19 -7.69
N THR A 15 9.70 23.81 -6.59
CA THR A 15 10.33 23.08 -5.48
C THR A 15 10.81 21.70 -5.93
N PHE A 16 10.02 20.95 -6.70
CA PHE A 16 10.41 19.65 -7.26
C PHE A 16 11.59 19.76 -8.25
N ASP A 17 11.56 20.78 -9.12
CA ASP A 17 12.65 21.07 -10.05
C ASP A 17 13.96 21.37 -9.31
N PHE A 18 13.89 22.17 -8.25
CA PHE A 18 15.04 22.47 -7.39
C PHE A 18 15.59 21.23 -6.69
N ILE A 19 14.73 20.38 -6.11
CA ILE A 19 15.13 19.11 -5.48
C ILE A 19 15.83 18.18 -6.49
N THR A 20 15.31 18.09 -7.72
CA THR A 20 15.90 17.25 -8.77
C THR A 20 17.28 17.77 -9.21
N VAL A 21 17.45 19.09 -9.30
CA VAL A 21 18.73 19.71 -9.64
C VAL A 21 19.75 19.47 -8.52
N VAL A 22 19.37 19.70 -7.26
CA VAL A 22 20.24 19.45 -6.11
C VAL A 22 20.62 17.97 -6.03
N GLY A 23 19.66 17.05 -6.22
CA GLY A 23 19.91 15.61 -6.26
C GLY A 23 20.86 15.19 -7.40
N SER A 24 20.79 15.85 -8.56
CA SER A 24 21.70 15.59 -9.69
C SER A 24 23.11 16.10 -9.44
N VAL A 25 23.27 17.24 -8.76
CA VAL A 25 24.58 17.79 -8.36
C VAL A 25 25.22 16.89 -7.31
N ILE A 26 24.44 16.42 -6.32
CA ILE A 26 24.91 15.46 -5.32
C ILE A 26 25.32 14.13 -5.99
N ASP A 27 24.53 13.62 -6.94
CA ASP A 27 24.88 12.41 -7.71
C ASP A 27 26.21 12.57 -8.47
N ALA A 28 26.43 13.72 -9.14
CA ALA A 28 27.68 14.00 -9.84
C ALA A 28 28.89 14.07 -8.88
N LEU A 29 28.75 14.77 -7.74
CA LEU A 29 29.80 14.88 -6.74
C LEU A 29 30.13 13.52 -6.11
N VAL A 30 29.14 12.68 -5.82
CA VAL A 30 29.34 11.33 -5.26
C VAL A 30 30.08 10.42 -6.23
N VAL A 31 29.79 10.52 -7.53
CA VAL A 31 30.51 9.77 -8.58
C VAL A 31 31.98 10.18 -8.66
N GLU A 32 32.28 11.48 -8.54
CA GLU A 32 33.66 11.98 -8.62
C GLU A 32 34.48 11.73 -7.34
N THR A 33 33.86 11.82 -6.17
CA THR A 33 34.56 11.70 -4.88
C THR A 33 34.65 10.27 -4.36
N GLY A 34 34.02 9.30 -5.03
CA GLY A 34 34.10 7.86 -4.69
C GLY A 34 33.53 7.50 -3.32
N VAL A 35 32.82 8.42 -2.66
CA VAL A 35 32.28 8.22 -1.31
C VAL A 35 31.02 7.35 -1.38
N SER A 36 31.19 6.09 -1.06
CA SER A 36 30.15 5.05 -0.96
C SER A 36 29.21 5.20 0.24
N PHE A 37 29.05 6.40 0.81
CA PHE A 37 28.17 6.65 1.96
C PHE A 37 26.68 6.70 1.60
N PHE A 38 26.33 6.95 0.33
CA PHE A 38 24.93 6.98 -0.12
C PHE A 38 24.57 5.73 -0.92
N ASN A 39 23.43 5.15 -0.59
CA ASN A 39 22.89 3.96 -1.25
C ASN A 39 22.64 4.26 -2.74
N PHE A 40 23.42 3.64 -3.64
CA PHE A 40 23.36 3.88 -5.09
C PHE A 40 21.94 3.73 -5.68
N GLY A 41 21.06 2.95 -5.03
CA GLY A 41 19.66 2.80 -5.42
C GLY A 41 18.84 4.10 -5.30
N PHE A 42 19.11 4.94 -4.30
CA PHE A 42 18.37 6.19 -4.10
C PHE A 42 18.76 7.27 -5.12
N LEU A 43 20.04 7.35 -5.50
CA LEU A 43 20.51 8.27 -6.54
C LEU A 43 19.92 7.96 -7.92
N ARG A 44 19.65 6.68 -8.21
CA ARG A 44 18.93 6.25 -9.43
C ARG A 44 17.51 6.80 -9.50
N LEU A 45 16.83 7.01 -8.37
CA LEU A 45 15.49 7.61 -8.34
C LEU A 45 15.51 9.08 -8.81
N PHE A 46 16.54 9.87 -8.44
CA PHE A 46 16.68 11.25 -8.94
C PHE A 46 16.91 11.30 -10.45
N ARG A 47 17.67 10.34 -11.00
CA ARG A 47 17.83 10.21 -12.46
C ARG A 47 16.53 9.86 -13.16
N ALA A 48 15.66 9.04 -12.55
CA ALA A 48 14.33 8.75 -13.07
C ALA A 48 13.39 9.95 -12.93
N ALA A 49 13.52 10.74 -11.86
CA ALA A 49 12.70 11.92 -11.61
C ALA A 49 12.81 12.99 -12.70
N ARG A 50 13.93 13.07 -13.44
CA ARG A 50 14.05 13.98 -14.60
C ARG A 50 13.07 13.65 -15.73
N LEU A 51 12.61 12.40 -15.84
CA LEU A 51 11.59 11.99 -16.83
C LEU A 51 10.23 12.64 -16.52
N ILE A 52 9.95 12.94 -15.26
CA ILE A 52 8.74 13.67 -14.84
C ILE A 52 8.71 15.08 -15.45
N LYS A 53 9.88 15.69 -15.71
CA LYS A 53 9.95 16.98 -16.43
C LYS A 53 9.43 16.89 -17.86
N LEU A 54 9.61 15.75 -18.54
CA LEU A 54 9.10 15.54 -19.90
C LEU A 54 7.57 15.46 -19.92
N LEU A 55 6.98 14.81 -18.91
CA LEU A 55 5.52 14.73 -18.74
C LEU A 55 4.87 16.12 -18.57
N ARG A 56 5.62 17.12 -18.11
CA ARG A 56 5.13 18.50 -17.91
C ARG A 56 5.25 19.39 -19.15
N GLN A 57 5.94 18.96 -20.20
CA GLN A 57 6.12 19.76 -21.42
C GLN A 57 4.86 19.81 -22.30
N GLY A 58 3.98 18.82 -22.19
CA GLY A 58 2.72 18.78 -22.92
C GLY A 58 1.58 19.42 -22.14
N ASP A 59 0.94 20.43 -22.72
CA ASP A 59 -0.24 21.10 -22.12
C ASP A 59 -1.37 20.10 -21.83
N THR A 60 -1.55 19.10 -22.69
CA THR A 60 -2.53 18.01 -22.49
C THR A 60 -2.25 17.19 -21.24
N ILE A 61 -1.00 16.76 -21.03
CA ILE A 61 -0.61 15.95 -19.85
C ILE A 61 -0.74 16.80 -18.58
N ARG A 62 -0.40 18.09 -18.65
CA ARG A 62 -0.58 19.02 -17.53
C ARG A 62 -2.05 19.18 -17.15
N ILE A 63 -2.95 19.31 -18.13
CA ILE A 63 -4.40 19.36 -17.88
C ILE A 63 -4.85 18.04 -17.24
N LEU A 64 -4.45 16.88 -17.78
CA LEU A 64 -4.81 15.56 -17.24
C LEU A 64 -4.34 15.35 -15.80
N LEU A 65 -3.09 15.71 -15.48
CA LEU A 65 -2.55 15.64 -14.12
C LEU A 65 -3.28 16.61 -13.19
N TRP A 66 -3.62 17.80 -13.66
CA TRP A 66 -4.35 18.78 -12.88
C TRP A 66 -5.79 18.32 -12.58
N THR A 67 -6.48 17.75 -13.57
CA THR A 67 -7.80 17.12 -13.37
C THR A 67 -7.71 15.92 -12.44
N PHE A 68 -6.67 15.09 -12.55
CA PHE A 68 -6.45 13.96 -11.65
C PHE A 68 -6.25 14.42 -10.20
N ILE A 69 -5.40 15.43 -9.97
CA ILE A 69 -5.19 16.03 -8.64
C ILE A 69 -6.49 16.65 -8.10
N GLN A 70 -7.32 17.24 -8.96
CA GLN A 70 -8.60 17.79 -8.56
C GLN A 70 -9.58 16.71 -8.08
N SER A 71 -9.59 15.53 -8.70
CA SER A 71 -10.40 14.38 -8.24
C SER A 71 -10.01 13.91 -6.83
N PHE A 72 -8.76 14.11 -6.37
CA PHE A 72 -8.36 13.80 -4.98
C PHE A 72 -9.07 14.63 -3.92
N LYS A 73 -9.73 15.74 -4.26
CA LYS A 73 -10.47 16.52 -3.25
C LYS A 73 -11.69 15.78 -2.69
N ALA A 74 -12.29 14.87 -3.47
CA ALA A 74 -13.42 14.05 -3.04
C ALA A 74 -12.99 12.71 -2.42
N LEU A 75 -11.74 12.27 -2.69
CA LEU A 75 -11.21 10.98 -2.25
C LEU A 75 -10.94 10.81 -0.74
N PRO A 76 -10.59 11.83 0.09
CA PRO A 76 -10.14 11.56 1.46
C PRO A 76 -11.21 10.88 2.32
N TYR A 77 -12.49 11.22 2.12
CA TYR A 77 -13.58 10.61 2.88
C TYR A 77 -13.76 9.12 2.54
N VAL A 78 -13.66 8.76 1.25
CA VAL A 78 -13.76 7.36 0.81
C VAL A 78 -12.53 6.57 1.22
N CYS A 79 -11.33 7.16 1.10
CA CYS A 79 -10.10 6.53 1.58
C CYS A 79 -10.12 6.29 3.09
N LEU A 80 -10.65 7.21 3.89
CA LEU A 80 -10.83 7.02 5.33
C LEU A 80 -11.81 5.88 5.64
N LEU A 81 -12.91 5.75 4.89
CA LEU A 81 -13.85 4.63 5.04
C LEU A 81 -13.19 3.29 4.69
N ILE A 82 -12.41 3.23 3.61
CA ILE A 82 -11.65 2.03 3.23
C ILE A 82 -10.63 1.69 4.32
N ALA A 83 -9.88 2.67 4.82
CA ALA A 83 -8.91 2.46 5.89
C ALA A 83 -9.58 1.95 7.17
N MET A 84 -10.76 2.50 7.54
CA MET A 84 -11.53 2.04 8.69
C MET A 84 -12.03 0.61 8.51
N LEU A 85 -12.51 0.24 7.31
CA LEU A 85 -12.90 -1.12 6.97
C LEU A 85 -11.71 -2.09 7.16
N PHE A 86 -10.56 -1.77 6.57
CA PHE A 86 -9.35 -2.57 6.69
C PHE A 86 -8.90 -2.71 8.15
N PHE A 87 -8.97 -1.63 8.92
CA PHE A 87 -8.64 -1.64 10.35
C PHE A 87 -9.51 -2.61 11.14
N ILE A 88 -10.84 -2.51 10.98
CA ILE A 88 -11.80 -3.36 11.69
C ILE A 88 -11.58 -4.84 11.31
N TYR A 89 -11.47 -5.14 10.02
CA TYR A 89 -11.27 -6.51 9.56
C TYR A 89 -9.90 -7.06 9.98
N ALA A 90 -8.83 -6.26 9.98
CA ALA A 90 -7.52 -6.71 10.44
C ALA A 90 -7.55 -7.13 11.91
N ILE A 91 -8.18 -6.34 12.79
CA ILE A 91 -8.31 -6.67 14.20
C ILE A 91 -9.15 -7.95 14.39
N ILE A 92 -10.31 -8.04 13.74
CA ILE A 92 -11.15 -9.25 13.81
C ILE A 92 -10.38 -10.48 13.30
N GLY A 93 -9.68 -10.36 12.18
CA GLY A 93 -8.88 -11.44 11.59
C GLY A 93 -7.77 -11.91 12.52
N MET A 94 -7.07 -10.99 13.20
CA MET A 94 -6.08 -11.35 14.21
C MET A 94 -6.68 -12.14 15.37
N GLN A 95 -7.84 -11.72 15.89
CA GLN A 95 -8.48 -12.38 17.02
C GLN A 95 -8.99 -13.78 16.66
N VAL A 96 -9.51 -13.97 15.44
CA VAL A 96 -10.13 -15.23 15.02
C VAL A 96 -9.10 -16.20 14.42
N PHE A 97 -8.20 -15.71 13.56
CA PHE A 97 -7.29 -16.52 12.72
C PHE A 97 -5.81 -16.38 13.11
N GLY A 98 -5.45 -15.50 14.04
CA GLY A 98 -4.05 -15.24 14.41
C GLY A 98 -3.31 -16.41 15.07
N ASN A 99 -4.03 -17.45 15.51
CA ASN A 99 -3.44 -18.64 16.14
C ASN A 99 -3.23 -19.81 15.16
N ILE A 100 -3.58 -19.66 13.88
CA ILE A 100 -3.38 -20.72 12.88
C ILE A 100 -1.87 -20.91 12.65
N GLN A 101 -1.44 -22.17 12.53
CA GLN A 101 -0.06 -22.51 12.22
C GLN A 101 0.32 -22.00 10.82
N LEU A 102 1.54 -21.50 10.70
CA LEU A 102 2.10 -21.08 9.42
C LEU A 102 2.66 -22.29 8.67
N ASP A 103 2.12 -22.57 7.49
CA ASP A 103 2.57 -23.66 6.62
C ASP A 103 3.08 -23.08 5.29
N PRO A 104 4.37 -23.31 4.91
CA PRO A 104 4.94 -22.85 3.65
C PRO A 104 4.20 -23.32 2.40
N ASP A 105 3.51 -24.45 2.45
CA ASP A 105 2.79 -25.05 1.32
C ASP A 105 1.33 -24.57 1.23
N SER A 106 0.88 -23.77 2.20
CA SER A 106 -0.47 -23.20 2.26
C SER A 106 -0.50 -21.70 1.95
N GLU A 107 -1.71 -21.15 1.79
CA GLU A 107 -1.89 -19.70 1.67
C GLU A 107 -1.61 -18.95 2.99
N ILE A 108 -1.68 -19.65 4.12
CA ILE A 108 -1.35 -19.10 5.45
C ILE A 108 0.09 -19.44 5.80
N ASN A 109 1.00 -18.53 5.45
CA ASN A 109 2.43 -18.70 5.63
C ASN A 109 3.09 -17.46 6.27
N ARG A 110 4.41 -17.46 6.39
CA ARG A 110 5.17 -16.38 7.04
C ARG A 110 4.93 -14.98 6.43
N HIS A 111 4.59 -14.91 5.16
CA HIS A 111 4.33 -13.64 4.45
C HIS A 111 2.84 -13.30 4.36
N ASN A 112 1.96 -14.29 4.56
CA ASN A 112 0.53 -14.15 4.46
C ASN A 112 -0.12 -14.76 5.71
N ASN A 113 -0.34 -13.96 6.75
CA ASN A 113 -0.95 -14.45 7.99
C ASN A 113 -1.66 -13.33 8.77
N PHE A 114 -2.37 -13.74 9.82
CA PHE A 114 -3.08 -12.87 10.74
C PHE A 114 -2.39 -12.74 12.12
N GLN A 115 -1.09 -13.06 12.24
CA GLN A 115 -0.42 -13.04 13.55
C GLN A 115 -0.10 -11.62 14.03
N THR A 116 0.08 -10.68 13.10
CA THR A 116 0.38 -9.27 13.41
C THR A 116 -0.50 -8.34 12.60
N PHE A 117 -0.73 -7.13 13.13
CA PHE A 117 -1.62 -6.15 12.49
C PHE A 117 -1.20 -5.80 11.05
N VAL A 118 0.09 -5.56 10.82
CA VAL A 118 0.60 -5.20 9.49
C VAL A 118 0.48 -6.37 8.51
N GLN A 119 0.75 -7.60 8.95
CA GLN A 119 0.59 -8.79 8.10
C GLN A 119 -0.89 -9.01 7.73
N SER A 120 -1.81 -8.85 8.69
CA SER A 120 -3.25 -8.90 8.43
C SER A 120 -3.68 -7.85 7.41
N LEU A 121 -3.16 -6.62 7.50
CA LEU A 121 -3.46 -5.57 6.52
C LEU A 121 -2.95 -5.91 5.12
N ILE A 122 -1.73 -6.44 5.00
CA ILE A 122 -1.14 -6.85 3.72
C ILE A 122 -1.95 -8.01 3.11
N LEU A 123 -2.32 -9.00 3.91
CA LEU A 123 -3.14 -10.12 3.47
C LEU A 123 -4.53 -9.65 3.03
N LEU A 124 -5.18 -8.77 3.78
CA LEU A 124 -6.46 -8.18 3.38
C LEU A 124 -6.34 -7.34 2.11
N PHE A 125 -5.21 -6.65 1.91
CA PHE A 125 -4.93 -5.94 0.66
C PHE A 125 -4.83 -6.90 -0.53
N ARG A 126 -4.12 -8.03 -0.37
CA ARG A 126 -4.09 -9.11 -1.38
C ARG A 126 -5.48 -9.66 -1.70
N CYS A 127 -6.33 -9.83 -0.67
CA CYS A 127 -7.71 -10.23 -0.89
C CYS A 127 -8.51 -9.15 -1.65
N ALA A 128 -8.32 -7.88 -1.32
CA ALA A 128 -9.01 -6.76 -1.96
C ALA A 128 -8.65 -6.60 -3.44
N THR A 129 -7.44 -6.98 -3.85
CA THR A 129 -7.04 -7.06 -5.27
C THR A 129 -7.60 -8.29 -5.99
N GLY A 130 -8.31 -9.16 -5.27
CA GLY A 130 -8.91 -10.39 -5.82
C GLY A 130 -7.94 -11.56 -5.95
N GLU A 131 -6.72 -11.46 -5.40
CA GLU A 131 -5.73 -12.52 -5.52
C GLU A 131 -5.98 -13.64 -4.51
N ALA A 132 -6.33 -14.82 -5.02
CA ALA A 132 -6.39 -16.09 -4.28
C ALA A 132 -7.18 -16.05 -2.95
N TRP A 133 -8.09 -15.09 -2.77
CA TRP A 133 -8.81 -14.87 -1.52
C TRP A 133 -9.67 -16.07 -1.12
N GLN A 134 -10.16 -16.85 -2.10
CA GLN A 134 -10.89 -18.08 -1.85
C GLN A 134 -10.02 -19.16 -1.22
N ALA A 135 -8.77 -19.30 -1.67
CA ALA A 135 -7.83 -20.25 -1.10
C ALA A 135 -7.40 -19.83 0.31
N ILE A 136 -7.11 -18.55 0.52
CA ILE A 136 -6.85 -17.97 1.85
C ILE A 136 -8.04 -18.23 2.80
N MET A 137 -9.27 -18.03 2.32
CA MET A 137 -10.49 -18.31 3.09
C MET A 137 -10.56 -19.78 3.50
N LEU A 138 -10.33 -20.72 2.58
CA LEU A 138 -10.35 -22.15 2.86
C LEU A 138 -9.27 -22.55 3.89
N ASP A 139 -8.10 -21.93 3.85
CA ASP A 139 -7.02 -22.13 4.82
C ASP A 139 -7.28 -21.45 6.18
N CYS A 140 -8.37 -20.70 6.33
CA CYS A 140 -8.84 -20.15 7.59
C CYS A 140 -10.03 -20.91 8.21
N VAL A 141 -10.60 -21.91 7.51
CA VAL A 141 -11.74 -22.72 7.98
C VAL A 141 -11.33 -23.57 9.19
N LYS A 142 -12.31 -24.05 9.97
CA LYS A 142 -12.06 -24.92 11.13
C LYS A 142 -11.29 -26.20 10.73
N GLY A 143 -10.43 -26.69 11.62
CA GLY A 143 -9.71 -27.97 11.47
C GLY A 143 -8.25 -27.79 11.05
N ARG A 144 -7.72 -26.57 11.17
CA ARG A 144 -6.33 -26.25 10.86
C ARG A 144 -5.46 -26.43 12.10
N PRO A 145 -4.20 -26.84 11.95
CA PRO A 145 -3.33 -26.96 13.11
C PRO A 145 -3.06 -25.57 13.73
N CYS A 146 -2.96 -25.52 15.05
CA CYS A 146 -2.63 -24.31 15.78
C CYS A 146 -1.10 -24.08 15.82
N ASP A 147 -0.68 -22.81 15.83
CA ASP A 147 0.73 -22.46 16.08
C ASP A 147 1.13 -22.96 17.48
N LEU A 148 2.31 -23.58 17.58
CA LEU A 148 2.91 -24.07 18.83
C LEU A 148 3.10 -22.97 19.88
N LYS A 149 3.20 -21.71 19.43
CA LYS A 149 3.30 -20.54 20.31
C LYS A 149 1.95 -20.05 20.83
N SER A 150 0.84 -20.58 20.32
CA SER A 150 -0.48 -20.22 20.81
C SER A 150 -0.71 -20.88 22.17
N ASN A 151 -1.13 -20.10 23.18
CA ASN A 151 -1.52 -20.62 24.49
C ASN A 151 -2.90 -21.33 24.46
N LYS A 152 -3.25 -21.93 23.32
CA LYS A 152 -4.57 -22.49 23.07
C LYS A 152 -4.53 -23.99 23.38
N GLN A 153 -5.44 -24.45 24.23
CA GLN A 153 -5.52 -25.86 24.68
C GLN A 153 -6.23 -26.79 23.68
N GLY A 154 -6.70 -26.27 22.55
CA GLY A 154 -7.40 -27.05 21.53
C GLY A 154 -6.47 -27.46 20.40
N ASP A 155 -6.59 -28.69 19.92
CA ASP A 155 -5.80 -29.24 18.81
C ASP A 155 -6.16 -28.60 17.45
N GLU A 156 -7.26 -27.86 17.38
CA GLU A 156 -7.76 -27.24 16.14
C GLU A 156 -7.93 -25.72 16.25
N CYS A 157 -7.43 -25.05 15.23
CA CYS A 157 -7.58 -23.64 14.93
C CYS A 157 -8.37 -23.43 13.63
N GLY A 158 -8.58 -22.17 13.28
CA GLY A 158 -9.51 -21.77 12.23
C GLY A 158 -10.96 -21.75 12.69
N SER A 159 -11.84 -21.19 11.86
CA SER A 159 -13.26 -21.03 12.17
C SER A 159 -14.10 -21.01 10.90
N ASN A 160 -15.30 -21.61 10.95
CA ASN A 160 -16.28 -21.50 9.85
C ASN A 160 -16.79 -20.06 9.66
N LEU A 161 -16.51 -19.15 10.61
CA LEU A 161 -16.69 -17.71 10.42
C LEU A 161 -15.85 -17.16 9.26
N ALA A 162 -14.83 -17.89 8.79
CA ALA A 162 -14.03 -17.53 7.62
C ALA A 162 -14.90 -17.24 6.39
N TYR A 163 -15.89 -18.07 6.09
CA TYR A 163 -16.78 -17.86 4.94
C TYR A 163 -17.46 -16.50 4.99
N THR A 164 -18.13 -16.20 6.11
CA THR A 164 -18.83 -14.93 6.29
C THR A 164 -17.85 -13.76 6.28
N TYR A 165 -16.71 -13.89 6.98
CA TYR A 165 -15.68 -12.85 7.08
C TYR A 165 -15.11 -12.44 5.72
N PHE A 166 -14.63 -13.40 4.91
CA PHE A 166 -14.01 -13.09 3.63
C PHE A 166 -15.05 -12.62 2.61
N VAL A 167 -16.22 -13.26 2.54
CA VAL A 167 -17.28 -12.86 1.59
C VAL A 167 -17.80 -11.46 1.93
N SER A 168 -18.03 -11.13 3.20
CA SER A 168 -18.47 -9.79 3.59
C SER A 168 -17.39 -8.75 3.33
N PHE A 169 -16.12 -9.06 3.60
CA PHE A 169 -15.00 -8.18 3.29
C PHE A 169 -14.93 -7.83 1.80
N ILE A 170 -14.95 -8.85 0.93
CA ILE A 170 -14.88 -8.67 -0.53
C ILE A 170 -16.08 -7.88 -1.04
N PHE A 171 -17.29 -8.15 -0.52
CA PHE A 171 -18.48 -7.40 -0.88
C PHE A 171 -18.35 -5.91 -0.54
N PHE A 172 -18.03 -5.58 0.72
CA PHE A 172 -17.90 -4.19 1.15
C PHE A 172 -16.72 -3.48 0.48
N CYS A 173 -15.60 -4.18 0.28
CA CYS A 173 -14.43 -3.61 -0.39
C CYS A 173 -14.75 -3.31 -1.86
N SER A 174 -15.35 -4.24 -2.59
CA SER A 174 -15.76 -4.04 -3.98
C SER A 174 -16.77 -2.90 -4.12
N PHE A 175 -17.71 -2.79 -3.19
CA PHE A 175 -18.66 -1.68 -3.13
C PHE A 175 -17.94 -0.34 -2.94
N LEU A 176 -17.03 -0.22 -1.96
CA LEU A 176 -16.28 1.02 -1.71
C LEU A 176 -15.35 1.39 -2.89
N VAL A 177 -14.71 0.41 -3.53
CA VAL A 177 -13.88 0.65 -4.72
C VAL A 177 -14.74 1.11 -5.90
N SER A 178 -15.91 0.50 -6.08
CA SER A 178 -16.86 0.93 -7.13
C SER A 178 -17.37 2.35 -6.88
N LEU A 179 -17.68 2.70 -5.62
CA LEU A 179 -18.03 4.08 -5.25
C LEU A 179 -16.89 5.05 -5.58
N LEU A 180 -15.65 4.68 -5.27
CA LEU A 180 -14.48 5.51 -5.59
C LEU A 180 -14.41 5.80 -7.09
N LEU A 181 -14.58 4.80 -7.94
CA LEU A 181 -14.52 4.96 -9.41
C LEU A 181 -15.70 5.76 -9.99
N ILE A 182 -16.87 5.73 -9.34
CA ILE A 182 -18.07 6.47 -9.79
C ILE A 182 -18.00 7.95 -9.37
N TYR A 183 -17.37 8.26 -8.23
CA TYR A 183 -17.28 9.62 -7.69
C TYR A 183 -15.95 10.35 -7.99
N SER A 184 -15.02 9.72 -8.73
CA SER A 184 -13.73 10.28 -9.16
C SER A 184 -13.77 10.85 -10.59
#